data_AF-A0A259TVY6-F1
#
_entry.id   AF-A0A259TVY6-F1
#
_cell.length_a   1.000
_cell.length_b   1.000
_cell.length_c   1.000
_cell.angle_alpha   90.00
_cell.angle_beta   90.00
_cell.angle_gamma   90.00
#
_symmetry.space_group_name_H-M   'P 1'
#
loop_
_entity.id
_entity.type
_entity.pdbx_description
1 polymer ?
#
loop_
_entity_poly.entity_id
_entity_poly.type
_entity_poly.pdbx_seq_one_letter_code
_entity_poly.pdbx_strand_id
1 'polypeptide(L)'
;MSAPPDERDAWADPPDRWAEDDRAWKEKWTDKAPEASGDDEVEPPSAAYRPEKASIKSVADSYEEGMREAGPYLTIGLQIAGSMFLFVGGGWALDEWAGTSPWGILVGTVLGFLGVMALVLRLANDAKTKP
;
A
#
# COMPACT_ATOMS: atom_id res chain seq x y z
N MET A 1 -10.54 -47.91 -30.92
CA MET A 1 -9.31 -47.10 -30.75
C MET A 1 -9.32 -46.63 -29.31
N SER A 2 -8.57 -47.30 -28.44
CA SER A 2 -8.57 -47.07 -26.99
C SER A 2 -7.31 -46.29 -26.61
N ALA A 3 -7.46 -45.26 -25.81
CA ALA A 3 -6.36 -44.41 -25.35
C ALA A 3 -5.35 -45.20 -24.48
N PRO A 4 -4.05 -44.84 -24.51
CA PRO A 4 -3.02 -45.47 -23.69
C PRO A 4 -3.27 -45.26 -22.18
N PRO A 5 -2.83 -46.21 -21.33
CA PRO A 5 -3.22 -46.29 -19.92
C PRO A 5 -2.47 -45.35 -18.97
N ASP A 6 -1.67 -44.40 -19.45
CA ASP A 6 -0.70 -43.63 -18.64
C ASP A 6 -1.17 -42.25 -18.17
N GLU A 7 -2.29 -41.72 -18.68
CA GLU A 7 -2.77 -40.38 -18.28
C GLU A 7 -3.70 -40.38 -17.04
N ARG A 8 -4.21 -41.54 -16.59
CA ARG A 8 -5.20 -41.61 -15.50
C ARG A 8 -4.61 -41.55 -14.09
N ASP A 9 -3.28 -41.65 -13.96
CA ASP A 9 -2.59 -41.75 -12.66
C ASP A 9 -1.67 -40.54 -12.37
N ALA A 10 -1.60 -39.55 -13.26
CA ALA A 10 -0.75 -38.36 -13.08
C ALA A 10 -1.15 -37.46 -11.90
N TRP A 11 -2.36 -37.61 -11.38
CA TRP A 11 -2.91 -36.90 -10.22
C TRP A 11 -2.97 -37.75 -8.95
N ALA A 12 -2.58 -39.02 -9.01
CA ALA A 12 -2.46 -39.88 -7.85
C ALA A 12 -1.08 -39.68 -7.24
N ASP A 13 -0.89 -38.60 -6.49
CA ASP A 13 0.35 -38.36 -5.75
C ASP A 13 0.63 -39.56 -4.81
N PRO A 14 1.83 -40.17 -4.87
CA PRO A 14 2.19 -41.21 -3.94
C PRO A 14 2.35 -40.59 -2.52
N PRO A 15 1.80 -41.23 -1.47
CA PRO A 15 1.66 -40.64 -0.13
C PRO A 15 2.99 -40.36 0.60
N ASP A 16 4.11 -40.82 0.06
CA ASP A 16 5.46 -40.67 0.59
C ASP A 16 6.15 -39.38 0.13
N ARG A 17 5.75 -38.78 -1.00
CA ARG A 17 6.33 -37.54 -1.54
C ARG A 17 6.25 -36.37 -0.55
N TRP A 18 5.11 -36.20 0.12
CA TRP A 18 4.95 -35.14 1.13
C TRP A 18 5.89 -35.32 2.33
N ALA A 19 6.18 -36.56 2.71
CA ALA A 19 7.10 -36.85 3.80
C ALA A 19 8.57 -36.58 3.42
N GLU A 20 8.89 -36.60 2.13
CA GLU A 20 10.19 -36.18 1.60
C GLU A 20 10.28 -34.65 1.51
N ASP A 21 9.24 -33.99 1.01
CA ASP A 21 9.16 -32.53 0.94
C ASP A 21 9.23 -31.88 2.34
N ASP A 22 8.57 -32.46 3.35
CA ASP A 22 8.62 -32.03 4.74
C ASP A 22 10.03 -32.15 5.34
N ARG A 23 10.76 -33.22 5.00
CA ARG A 23 12.14 -33.43 5.44
C ARG A 23 13.09 -32.45 4.77
N ALA A 24 12.95 -32.26 3.46
CA ALA A 24 13.73 -31.30 2.69
C ALA A 24 13.48 -29.85 3.12
N TRP A 25 12.23 -29.50 3.44
CA TRP A 25 11.88 -28.19 3.99
C TRP A 25 12.52 -27.99 5.36
N LYS A 26 12.43 -28.97 6.28
CA LYS A 26 13.07 -28.89 7.59
C LYS A 26 14.59 -28.72 7.46
N GLU A 27 15.28 -29.55 6.68
CA GLU A 27 16.73 -29.41 6.48
C GLU A 27 17.11 -28.02 5.93
N LYS A 28 16.37 -27.51 4.93
CA LYS A 28 16.63 -26.21 4.32
C LYS A 28 16.50 -25.02 5.29
N TRP A 29 15.63 -25.13 6.29
CA TRP A 29 15.30 -24.04 7.20
C TRP A 29 15.81 -24.23 8.63
N THR A 30 16.29 -25.43 9.00
CA THR A 30 16.87 -25.70 10.33
C THR A 30 18.19 -24.95 10.51
N ASP A 31 19.01 -24.87 9.46
CA ASP A 31 20.29 -24.14 9.49
C ASP A 31 20.14 -22.62 9.24
N LYS A 32 18.93 -22.17 8.87
CA LYS A 32 18.62 -20.78 8.51
C LYS A 32 17.66 -20.08 9.45
N ALA A 33 17.19 -20.76 10.50
CA ALA A 33 16.66 -20.05 11.64
C ALA A 33 17.77 -19.11 12.11
N PRO A 34 17.61 -17.78 12.00
CA PRO A 34 18.65 -16.89 12.44
C PRO A 34 18.95 -17.25 13.88
N GLU A 35 20.24 -17.43 14.13
CA GLU A 35 20.91 -17.30 15.42
C GLU A 35 20.35 -16.04 16.12
N ALA A 36 19.17 -16.17 16.73
CA ALA A 36 18.68 -15.34 17.81
C ALA A 36 19.37 -15.80 19.10
N SER A 37 20.68 -15.99 18.98
CA SER A 37 21.68 -16.38 19.97
C SER A 37 22.73 -15.25 19.98
N GLY A 38 22.23 -14.02 20.14
CA GLY A 38 22.87 -13.19 21.14
C GLY A 38 22.56 -13.84 22.48
N ASP A 39 23.53 -13.90 23.38
CA ASP A 39 23.42 -14.47 24.73
C ASP A 39 22.41 -13.72 25.63
N ASP A 40 21.49 -12.97 25.05
CA ASP A 40 20.26 -12.55 25.69
C ASP A 40 19.32 -13.76 25.65
N GLU A 41 19.48 -14.61 26.65
CA GLU A 41 18.46 -15.55 27.10
C GLU A 41 17.11 -14.85 26.95
N VAL A 42 16.33 -15.22 25.93
CA VAL A 42 15.01 -14.65 25.72
C VAL A 42 14.22 -15.11 26.94
N GLU A 43 14.19 -14.25 27.97
CA GLU A 43 13.40 -14.49 29.16
C GLU A 43 12.02 -14.89 28.64
N PRO A 44 11.50 -16.07 29.02
CA PRO A 44 10.14 -16.42 28.67
C PRO A 44 9.31 -15.21 29.07
N PRO A 45 8.43 -14.68 28.16
CA PRO A 45 7.68 -13.47 28.42
C PRO A 45 7.17 -13.61 29.84
N SER A 46 7.61 -12.69 30.72
CA SER A 46 7.53 -12.89 32.17
C SER A 46 6.18 -13.49 32.53
N ALA A 47 6.06 -14.32 33.55
CA ALA A 47 4.74 -14.86 33.95
C ALA A 47 3.67 -13.75 34.23
N ALA A 48 4.08 -12.48 34.21
CA ALA A 48 3.28 -11.26 34.23
C ALA A 48 2.86 -10.70 32.84
N TYR A 49 3.28 -11.27 31.70
CA TYR A 49 2.73 -10.97 30.37
C TYR A 49 1.31 -11.52 30.30
N ARG A 50 0.38 -10.76 30.86
CA ARG A 50 -1.01 -10.87 30.51
C ARG A 50 -1.13 -10.24 29.13
N PRO A 51 -1.62 -10.95 28.10
CA PRO A 51 -2.15 -10.26 26.93
C PRO A 51 -3.20 -9.31 27.48
N GLU A 52 -2.94 -8.00 27.40
CA GLU A 52 -3.95 -7.01 27.72
C GLU A 52 -5.12 -7.37 26.84
N LYS A 53 -6.22 -7.79 27.47
CA LYS A 53 -7.36 -8.38 26.78
C LYS A 53 -7.70 -7.42 25.65
N ALA A 54 -7.59 -7.88 24.39
CA ALA A 54 -7.92 -7.10 23.21
C ALA A 54 -9.37 -6.64 23.37
N SER A 55 -9.53 -5.48 24.00
CA SER A 55 -10.80 -4.94 24.39
C SER A 55 -11.20 -4.01 23.26
N ILE A 56 -12.50 -3.98 22.96
CA ILE A 56 -13.05 -3.04 21.98
C ILE A 56 -12.55 -1.60 22.26
N LYS A 57 -12.30 -1.28 23.55
CA LYS A 57 -11.69 -0.03 23.98
C LYS A 57 -10.23 0.13 23.52
N SER A 58 -9.37 -0.86 23.71
CA SER A 58 -7.97 -0.81 23.23
C SER A 58 -7.87 -0.69 21.70
N VAL A 59 -8.81 -1.31 20.98
CA VAL A 59 -8.90 -1.18 19.51
C VAL A 59 -9.35 0.22 19.12
N ALA A 60 -10.33 0.79 19.83
CA ALA A 60 -10.80 2.16 19.62
C ALA A 60 -9.69 3.19 19.94
N ASP A 61 -8.99 3.04 21.06
CA ASP A 61 -7.88 3.91 21.46
C ASP A 61 -6.74 3.85 20.43
N SER A 62 -6.40 2.66 19.92
CA SER A 62 -5.38 2.49 18.86
C SER A 62 -5.80 3.13 17.54
N TYR A 63 -7.10 3.09 17.21
CA TYR A 63 -7.65 3.76 16.03
C TYR A 63 -7.65 5.28 16.17
N GLU A 64 -7.98 5.81 17.36
CA GLU A 64 -7.91 7.25 17.66
C GLU A 64 -6.49 7.79 17.60
N GLU A 65 -5.52 7.06 18.16
CA GLU A 65 -4.09 7.41 18.10
C GLU A 65 -3.60 7.41 16.64
N GLY A 66 -3.94 6.36 15.88
CA GLY A 66 -3.62 6.27 14.46
C GLY A 66 -4.27 7.37 13.62
N MET A 67 -5.50 7.79 13.93
CA MET A 67 -6.17 8.91 13.26
C MET A 67 -5.56 10.26 13.61
N ARG A 68 -5.06 10.45 14.84
CA ARG A 68 -4.31 11.65 15.25
C ARG A 68 -2.99 11.77 14.51
N GLU A 69 -2.25 10.67 14.41
CA GLU A 69 -0.97 10.62 13.71
C GLU A 69 -1.14 10.73 12.18
N ALA A 70 -2.22 10.15 11.65
CA ALA A 70 -2.57 10.26 10.23
C ALA A 70 -3.16 11.63 9.85
N GLY A 71 -3.68 12.41 10.80
CA GLY A 71 -4.37 13.69 10.55
C GLY A 71 -3.63 14.67 9.61
N PRO A 72 -2.32 14.93 9.82
CA PRO A 72 -1.53 15.78 8.93
C PRO A 72 -1.44 15.23 7.50
N TYR A 73 -1.23 13.91 7.35
CA TYR A 73 -1.13 13.26 6.04
C TYR A 73 -2.47 13.17 5.33
N LEU A 74 -3.56 12.99 6.09
CA LEU A 74 -4.92 12.96 5.58
C LEU A 74 -5.29 14.30 4.94
N THR A 75 -4.87 15.41 5.56
CA THR A 75 -5.10 16.76 5.03
C THR A 75 -4.38 16.97 3.71
N ILE A 76 -3.12 16.52 3.59
CA ILE A 76 -2.36 16.58 2.34
C ILE A 76 -3.05 15.73 1.26
N GLY A 77 -3.47 14.51 1.61
CA GLY A 77 -4.23 13.64 0.70
C GLY A 77 -5.53 14.27 0.23
N LEU A 78 -6.28 14.92 1.13
CA LEU A 78 -7.52 15.64 0.81
C LEU A 78 -7.26 16.85 -0.09
N GLN A 79 -6.15 17.56 0.11
CA GLN A 79 -5.77 18.72 -0.69
C GLN A 79 -5.41 18.31 -2.12
N ILE A 80 -4.67 17.21 -2.28
CA ILE A 80 -4.36 16.62 -3.59
C ILE A 80 -5.64 16.14 -4.28
N ALA A 81 -6.46 15.34 -3.58
CA ALA A 81 -7.71 14.83 -4.11
C ALA A 81 -8.65 15.98 -4.50
N GLY A 82 -8.77 17.01 -3.66
CA GLY A 82 -9.57 18.20 -3.91
C GLY A 82 -9.09 18.97 -5.14
N SER A 83 -7.77 19.14 -5.31
CA SER A 83 -7.23 19.80 -6.50
C SER A 83 -7.52 18.99 -7.78
N MET A 84 -7.38 17.67 -7.74
CA MET A 84 -7.67 16.81 -8.89
C MET A 84 -9.17 16.85 -9.25
N PHE A 85 -10.05 16.77 -8.24
CA PHE A 85 -11.49 16.91 -8.44
C PHE A 85 -11.88 18.28 -8.99
N LEU A 86 -11.22 19.35 -8.58
CA LEU A 86 -11.47 20.70 -9.10
C LEU A 86 -11.15 20.77 -10.60
N PHE A 87 -10.01 20.20 -11.04
CA PHE A 87 -9.62 20.23 -12.45
C PHE A 87 -10.45 19.26 -13.31
N VAL A 88 -10.67 18.03 -12.83
CA VAL A 88 -11.44 17.02 -13.58
C VAL A 88 -12.93 17.36 -13.59
N GLY A 89 -13.50 17.66 -12.43
CA GLY A 89 -14.91 18.04 -12.30
C GLY A 89 -15.19 19.41 -12.92
N GLY A 90 -14.29 20.37 -12.75
CA GLY A 90 -14.39 21.68 -13.41
C GLY A 90 -14.29 21.57 -14.93
N GLY A 91 -13.37 20.75 -15.45
CA GLY A 91 -13.27 20.49 -16.89
C GLY A 91 -14.51 19.80 -17.46
N TRP A 92 -15.03 18.79 -16.75
CA TRP A 92 -16.23 18.06 -17.16
C TRP A 92 -17.49 18.93 -17.14
N ALA A 93 -17.69 19.74 -16.09
CA ALA A 93 -18.83 20.64 -16.01
C ALA A 93 -18.80 21.73 -17.10
N LEU A 94 -17.60 22.18 -17.48
CA LEU A 94 -17.40 23.18 -18.53
C LEU A 94 -17.64 22.57 -19.92
N ASP A 95 -17.25 21.30 -20.12
CA ASP A 95 -17.57 20.51 -21.31
C ASP A 95 -19.09 20.28 -21.48
N GLU A 96 -19.78 19.92 -20.39
CA GLU A 96 -21.23 19.67 -20.38
C GLU A 96 -22.03 20.95 -20.66
N TRP A 97 -21.60 22.10 -20.13
CA TRP A 97 -22.31 23.37 -20.32
C TRP A 97 -22.11 23.98 -21.72
N ALA A 98 -20.97 23.69 -22.36
CA ALA A 98 -20.66 24.17 -23.71
C ALA A 98 -21.24 23.26 -24.83
N GLY A 99 -21.65 22.03 -24.52
CA GLY A 99 -22.28 21.12 -25.46
C GLY A 99 -21.37 20.66 -26.62
N THR A 100 -20.05 20.79 -26.47
CA THR A 100 -19.05 20.41 -27.49
C THR A 100 -18.16 19.27 -27.01
N SER A 101 -17.49 18.59 -27.96
CA SER A 101 -16.41 17.60 -27.76
C SER A 101 -15.41 17.98 -26.64
N PRO A 102 -14.61 17.05 -26.07
CA PRO A 102 -13.89 17.23 -24.80
C PRO A 102 -12.74 18.25 -24.87
N TRP A 103 -13.09 19.52 -25.06
CA TRP A 103 -12.19 20.66 -25.22
C TRP A 103 -11.85 21.26 -23.86
N GLY A 104 -12.74 21.15 -22.87
CA GLY A 104 -12.55 21.51 -21.47
C GLY A 104 -11.47 20.67 -20.80
N ILE A 105 -11.35 19.38 -21.13
CA ILE A 105 -10.18 18.57 -20.74
C ILE A 105 -8.89 19.13 -21.36
N LEU A 106 -8.91 19.53 -22.63
CA LEU A 106 -7.73 20.06 -23.33
C LEU A 106 -7.30 21.41 -22.76
N VAL A 107 -8.25 22.33 -22.57
CA VAL A 107 -8.04 23.65 -21.97
C VAL A 107 -7.66 23.54 -20.50
N GLY A 108 -8.31 22.64 -19.75
CA GLY A 108 -7.98 22.35 -18.35
C GLY A 108 -6.58 21.78 -18.17
N THR A 109 -6.14 20.92 -19.10
CA THR A 109 -4.76 20.40 -19.12
C THR A 109 -3.76 21.52 -19.41
N VAL A 110 -4.04 22.38 -20.40
CA VAL A 110 -3.17 23.52 -20.73
C VAL A 110 -3.10 24.53 -19.59
N LEU A 111 -4.23 24.86 -18.96
CA LEU A 111 -4.27 25.74 -17.80
C LEU A 111 -3.57 25.13 -16.57
N GLY A 112 -3.76 23.85 -16.31
CA GLY A 112 -3.06 23.13 -15.25
C GLY A 112 -1.54 23.17 -15.45
N PHE A 113 -1.08 22.93 -16.68
CA PHE A 113 0.33 23.04 -17.05
C PHE A 113 0.88 24.46 -16.86
N LEU A 114 0.13 25.48 -17.28
CA LEU A 114 0.51 26.89 -17.08
C LEU A 114 0.54 27.26 -15.59
N GLY A 115 -0.38 26.74 -14.78
CA GLY A 115 -0.40 26.94 -13.34
C GLY A 115 0.82 26.36 -12.63
N VAL A 116 1.20 25.12 -12.98
CA VAL A 116 2.43 24.49 -12.48
C VAL A 116 3.67 25.28 -12.90
N MET A 117 3.73 25.71 -14.17
CA MET A 117 4.85 26.50 -14.67
C MET A 117 4.96 27.85 -13.94
N ALA A 118 3.83 28.52 -13.69
CA ALA A 118 3.80 29.77 -12.92
C ALA A 118 4.25 29.56 -11.46
N LEU A 119 3.88 28.44 -10.83
CA LEU A 119 4.32 28.10 -9.47
C LEU A 119 5.85 27.90 -9.42
N VAL A 120 6.41 27.18 -10.40
CA VAL A 120 7.86 26.95 -10.51
C VAL A 120 8.61 28.26 -10.70
N LEU A 121 8.13 29.13 -11.60
CA LEU A 121 8.72 30.45 -11.83
C LEU A 121 8.63 31.35 -10.59
N ARG A 122 7.51 31.29 -9.87
CA ARG A 122 7.34 31.99 -8.59
C ARG A 122 8.36 31.50 -7.56
N LEU A 123 8.51 30.19 -7.39
CA LEU A 123 9.47 29.60 -6.47
C LEU A 123 10.91 29.98 -6.82
N ALA A 124 11.25 29.99 -8.11
CA ALA A 124 12.56 30.40 -8.60
C ALA A 124 12.83 31.89 -8.35
N ASN A 125 11.83 32.75 -8.50
CA ASN A 125 11.95 34.17 -8.19
C ASN A 125 12.05 34.45 -6.68
N ASP A 126 11.26 33.74 -5.86
CA ASP A 126 11.32 33.84 -4.40
C ASP A 126 12.67 33.35 -3.85
N ALA A 127 13.30 32.37 -4.49
CA ALA A 127 14.66 31.93 -4.16
C ALA A 127 15.74 32.96 -4.53
N LYS A 128 15.49 33.80 -5.53
CA LYS A 128 16.41 34.87 -5.97
C LYS A 128 16.29 36.16 -5.15
N THR A 129 15.17 36.39 -4.49
CA THR A 129 14.88 37.63 -3.75
C THR A 129 15.14 37.54 -2.25
N LYS A 130 15.55 36.38 -1.74
CA LYS A 130 16.08 36.26 -0.37
C LYS A 130 17.58 36.63 -0.36
N PRO A 131 18.00 37.70 0.36
CA PRO A 131 19.42 37.99 0.58
C PRO A 131 20.10 36.92 1.44
#